data_AF-A0AA50U0V3-F1
#
_entry.id   AF-A0AA50U0V3-F1
#
_cell.length_a   1.000
_cell.length_b   1.000
_cell.length_c   1.000
_cell.angle_alpha   90.00
_cell.angle_beta   90.00
_cell.angle_gamma   90.00
#
_symmetry.space_group_name_H-M   'P 1'
#
loop_
_entity.id
_entity.type
_entity.pdbx_description
1 polymer ?
#
loop_
_entity_poly.entity_id
_entity_poly.type
_entity_poly.pdbx_seq_one_letter_code
_entity_poly.pdbx_strand_id
1 'polypeptide(L)'
;TKLLNYELNNPLGIAAGFDKQGDAVLGLGNMGFSIIEVGSITPEPQPGNPKPRVFRLPEDNAVINRYGFNSDGHQEVHKKM
;
A
#
# COMPACT_ATOMS: atom_id res chain seq x y z
N THR A 1 2.00 -19.37 10.57
CA THR A 1 2.70 -19.44 9.27
C THR A 1 4.04 -18.77 9.42
N LYS A 2 5.13 -19.32 8.89
CA LYS A 2 6.46 -18.70 9.01
C LYS A 2 6.89 -18.05 7.70
N LEU A 3 7.38 -16.81 7.76
CA LEU A 3 8.01 -16.12 6.64
C LEU A 3 9.39 -15.62 7.07
N LEU A 4 10.44 -16.18 6.46
CA LEU A 4 11.82 -15.98 6.92
C LEU A 4 11.93 -16.29 8.43
N ASN A 5 12.27 -15.29 9.25
CA ASN A 5 12.41 -15.43 10.70
C ASN A 5 11.18 -14.89 11.47
N TYR A 6 10.08 -14.57 10.78
CA TYR A 6 8.86 -14.03 11.36
C TYR A 6 7.77 -15.11 11.45
N GLU A 7 7.15 -15.19 12.63
CA GLU A 7 5.91 -15.95 12.83
C GLU A 7 4.71 -15.05 12.55
N LEU A 8 3.86 -15.49 11.62
CA LEU A 8 2.64 -14.80 11.20
C LEU A 8 1.43 -15.50 11.78
N ASN A 9 0.46 -14.71 12.25
CA ASN A 9 -0.83 -15.18 12.75
C ASN A 9 -1.64 -15.89 11.66
N ASN A 10 -1.48 -15.47 10.40
CA ASN A 10 -2.09 -16.08 9.22
C ASN A 10 -1.29 -15.71 7.94
N PRO A 11 -1.54 -16.36 6.78
CA PRO A 11 -0.79 -16.08 5.56
C PRO A 11 -1.34 -14.89 4.73
N LEU A 12 -2.24 -14.06 5.26
CA LEU A 12 -2.86 -12.96 4.53
C LEU A 12 -2.08 -11.65 4.72
N GLY A 13 -1.88 -10.93 3.62
CA GLY A 13 -1.26 -9.61 3.63
C GLY A 13 -1.93 -8.62 2.67
N ILE A 14 -1.65 -7.34 2.88
CA ILE A 14 -2.03 -6.24 1.99
C ILE A 14 -0.83 -5.87 1.13
N ALA A 15 -1.03 -5.89 -0.19
CA ALA A 15 -0.01 -5.53 -1.16
C ALA A 15 0.25 -4.02 -1.20
N ALA A 16 1.45 -3.66 -1.67
CA ALA A 16 1.80 -2.26 -1.95
C ALA A 16 0.81 -1.61 -2.91
N GLY A 17 0.69 -0.29 -2.77
CA GLY A 17 -0.19 0.56 -3.55
C GLY A 17 -1.55 0.81 -2.89
N PHE A 18 -1.90 0.04 -1.85
CA PHE A 18 -3.12 0.24 -1.05
C PHE A 18 -2.94 1.38 -0.04
N ASP A 19 -2.00 1.24 0.90
CA ASP A 19 -1.64 2.28 1.87
C ASP A 19 -0.26 2.86 1.52
N LYS A 20 -0.24 3.82 0.60
CA LYS A 20 1.01 4.39 0.10
C LYS A 20 1.74 5.26 1.14
N GLN A 21 0.97 5.92 2.00
CA GLN A 21 1.48 6.92 2.92
C GLN A 21 1.55 6.43 4.37
N GLY A 22 1.18 5.18 4.63
CA GLY A 22 1.24 4.58 5.97
C GLY A 22 0.12 5.06 6.89
N ASP A 23 -1.00 5.51 6.34
CA ASP A 23 -2.10 6.12 7.10
C ASP A 23 -2.98 5.09 7.82
N ALA A 24 -2.93 3.82 7.42
CA ALA A 24 -3.87 2.79 7.82
C ALA A 24 -3.22 1.52 8.39
N VAL A 25 -1.90 1.50 8.62
CA VAL A 25 -1.14 0.32 9.07
C VAL A 25 -1.78 -0.35 10.30
N LEU A 26 -2.06 0.40 11.37
CA LEU A 26 -2.68 -0.15 12.59
C LEU A 26 -4.10 -0.67 12.34
N GLY A 27 -4.89 0.05 11.53
CA GLY A 27 -6.25 -0.36 11.18
C GLY A 27 -6.28 -1.67 10.38
N LEU A 28 -5.39 -1.81 9.40
CA LEU A 28 -5.21 -3.03 8.62
C LEU A 28 -4.74 -4.20 9.50
N GLY A 29 -3.82 -3.95 10.44
CA GLY A 29 -3.38 -4.96 11.41
C GLY A 29 -4.54 -5.44 12.30
N ASN A 30 -5.36 -4.51 12.78
CA ASN A 30 -6.54 -4.83 13.60
C ASN A 30 -7.64 -5.58 12.83
N MET A 31 -7.70 -5.45 11.51
CA MET A 31 -8.56 -6.28 10.66
C MET A 31 -8.03 -7.72 10.47
N GLY A 32 -6.82 -8.00 10.95
CA GLY A 32 -6.24 -9.35 10.97
C GLY A 32 -5.22 -9.64 9.89
N PHE A 33 -4.77 -8.66 9.10
CA PHE A 33 -3.67 -8.87 8.14
C PHE A 33 -2.35 -9.03 8.87
N SER A 34 -1.57 -10.06 8.52
CA SER A 34 -0.28 -10.33 9.16
C SER A 34 0.89 -9.62 8.48
N ILE A 35 0.71 -9.15 7.24
CA ILE A 35 1.70 -8.40 6.47
C ILE A 35 1.00 -7.19 5.85
N ILE A 36 1.61 -6.01 5.95
CA ILE A 36 1.13 -4.79 5.31
C ILE A 36 2.32 -4.16 4.60
N GLU A 37 2.28 -4.12 3.28
CA GLU A 37 3.33 -3.51 2.47
C GLU A 37 2.96 -2.05 2.15
N VAL A 38 3.55 -1.11 2.90
CA VAL A 38 3.35 0.34 2.69
C VAL A 38 4.09 0.80 1.43
N GLY A 39 3.51 1.77 0.73
CA GLY A 39 4.13 2.42 -0.44
C GLY A 39 3.52 1.99 -1.76
N SER A 40 4.20 2.10 -2.90
CA SER A 40 5.60 2.52 -3.05
C SER A 40 5.81 4.01 -2.72
N ILE A 41 6.80 4.27 -1.88
CA ILE A 41 7.23 5.61 -1.48
C ILE A 41 8.45 6.00 -2.31
N THR A 42 8.48 7.25 -2.75
CA THR A 42 9.61 7.85 -3.46
C THR A 42 10.51 8.64 -2.51
N PRO A 43 11.80 8.85 -2.82
CA PRO A 43 12.65 9.72 -2.00
C PRO A 43 12.03 11.12 -1.84
N GLU A 44 11.81 11.80 -2.97
CA GLU A 44 11.14 13.10 -3.02
C GLU A 44 9.63 12.95 -3.25
N PRO A 45 8.80 13.88 -2.73
CA PRO A 45 7.36 13.86 -2.98
C PRO A 45 7.03 14.05 -4.45
N GLN A 46 5.98 13.39 -4.92
CA GLN A 46 5.44 13.62 -6.25
C GLN A 46 3.93 13.35 -6.33
N PRO A 47 3.18 14.13 -7.11
CA PRO A 47 1.73 14.01 -7.18
C PRO A 47 1.25 12.77 -7.96
N GLY A 48 2.13 12.16 -8.76
CA GLY A 48 1.81 11.14 -9.75
C GLY A 48 1.04 11.69 -10.96
N ASN A 49 0.44 10.80 -11.75
CA ASN A 49 -0.25 11.17 -13.00
C ASN A 49 -1.57 11.93 -12.75
N PRO A 50 -2.05 12.78 -13.66
CA PRO A 50 -3.36 13.45 -13.53
C PRO A 50 -4.52 12.45 -13.37
N LYS A 51 -5.59 12.87 -12.68
CA LYS A 51 -6.83 12.08 -12.55
C LYS A 51 -7.71 12.25 -13.79
N PRO A 52 -8.55 11.25 -14.17
CA PRO A 52 -8.73 9.93 -13.54
C PRO A 52 -7.61 8.94 -13.88
N ARG A 53 -7.20 8.13 -12.90
CA ARG A 53 -6.02 7.25 -12.99
C ARG A 53 -6.16 5.86 -12.36
N VAL A 54 -7.36 5.51 -11.91
CA VAL A 54 -7.73 4.16 -11.45
C VAL A 54 -9.14 3.86 -11.94
N PHE A 55 -9.32 2.67 -12.47
CA PHE A 55 -10.57 2.25 -13.10
C PHE A 55 -10.84 0.81 -12.67
N ARG A 56 -12.05 0.55 -12.17
CA ARG A 56 -12.53 -0.80 -11.85
C ARG A 56 -13.21 -1.37 -13.10
N LEU A 57 -12.98 -2.65 -13.36
CA LEU A 57 -13.55 -3.42 -14.46
C LEU A 57 -14.33 -4.58 -13.81
N PRO A 58 -15.59 -4.35 -13.35
CA PRO A 58 -16.30 -5.33 -12.54
C PRO A 58 -16.58 -6.64 -13.27
N GLU A 59 -16.87 -6.57 -14.57
CA GLU A 59 -17.14 -7.75 -15.42
C GLU A 59 -15.93 -8.69 -15.48
N ASP A 60 -14.71 -8.13 -15.42
CA ASP A 60 -13.45 -8.87 -15.43
C ASP A 60 -12.91 -9.19 -14.02
N ASN A 61 -13.61 -8.76 -12.96
CA ASN A 61 -13.08 -8.74 -11.59
C ASN A 61 -11.68 -8.08 -11.50
N ALA A 62 -11.46 -7.01 -12.27
CA ALA A 62 -10.13 -6.43 -12.46
C ALA A 62 -10.06 -4.93 -12.10
N VAL A 63 -8.84 -4.43 -11.99
CA VAL A 63 -8.53 -3.01 -11.80
C VAL A 63 -7.34 -2.65 -12.68
N ILE A 64 -7.46 -1.54 -13.42
CA ILE A 64 -6.33 -0.91 -14.11
C ILE A 64 -6.01 0.42 -13.45
N ASN A 65 -4.73 0.70 -13.24
CA ASN A 65 -4.28 1.97 -12.70
C ASN A 65 -3.06 2.50 -13.46
N ARG A 66 -2.90 3.81 -13.40
CA ARG A 66 -1.75 4.55 -13.91
C ARG A 66 -1.37 5.61 -12.90
N TYR A 67 -1.16 5.22 -11.64
CA TYR A 67 -0.92 6.18 -10.56
C TYR A 67 0.34 7.04 -10.77
N GLY A 68 1.41 6.45 -11.31
CA GLY A 68 2.70 7.13 -11.45
C GLY A 68 3.35 7.45 -10.10
N PHE A 69 3.37 6.48 -9.18
CA PHE A 69 4.02 6.61 -7.85
C PHE A 69 3.68 7.91 -7.09
N ASN A 70 2.39 8.28 -7.00
CA ASN A 70 1.98 9.37 -6.11
C ASN A 70 2.39 9.06 -4.66
N SER A 71 3.19 9.95 -4.05
CA SER A 71 3.88 9.74 -2.78
C SER A 71 4.20 11.07 -2.12
N ASP A 72 4.02 11.17 -0.80
CA ASP A 72 4.39 12.33 0.02
C ASP A 72 5.91 12.41 0.31
N GLY A 73 6.70 11.47 -0.21
CA GLY A 73 8.14 11.40 0.00
C GLY A 73 8.53 10.59 1.23
N HIS A 74 9.77 10.09 1.25
CA HIS A 74 10.22 9.15 2.28
C HIS A 74 10.29 9.78 3.67
N GLN A 75 10.65 11.06 3.75
CA GLN A 75 10.77 11.78 5.02
C GLN A 75 9.41 11.92 5.71
N GLU A 76 8.36 12.24 4.96
CA GLU A 76 7.02 12.41 5.53
C GLU A 76 6.41 11.08 5.97
N VAL A 77 6.56 10.03 5.16
CA VAL A 77 6.01 8.72 5.53
C VAL A 77 6.76 8.10 6.71
N HIS A 78 8.08 8.28 6.80
CA HIS A 78 8.86 7.78 7.92
C HIS A 78 8.42 8.35 9.28
N LYS A 79 7.87 9.57 9.33
CA LYS A 79 7.36 10.18 10.58
C LYS A 79 6.12 9.46 11.13
N LYS A 80 5.45 8.64 10.31
CA LYS A 80 4.21 7.93 10.66
C LYS A 80 4.45 6.46 11.07
N MET A 81 5.67 5.97 10.87
CA MET A 81 6.10 4.62 11.24
C MET A 81 6.65 4.62 12.66
#